data_AF-A0A2V5NRV8-F1
#
_entry.id   AF-A0A2V5NRV8-F1
#
_cell.length_a   1.000
_cell.length_b   1.000
_cell.length_c   1.000
_cell.angle_alpha   90.00
_cell.angle_beta   90.00
_cell.angle_gamma   90.00
#
_symmetry.space_group_name_H-M   'P 1'
#
loop_
_entity.id
_entity.type
_entity.pdbx_description
1 polymer ?
#
loop_
_entity_poly.entity_id
_entity_poly.type
_entity_poly.pdbx_seq_one_letter_code
_entity_poly.pdbx_strand_id
1 'polypeptide(L)'
;MNTVAQPNSRAYLTNDHQLLGAAGTYFVMSELSARGYHASCMFGNAPHVDILVSSSDGARSIAIQVKTTALAKRWTRKRKEVKKLTQLQWYLGRKAAKANLKGLFVVFVDFDKGSASPLTDCYVVPSSFIYEFCKSWIDDSDKNKMVRLHISPAQIEQYRGAWDLIRDALKETEPNQVLQPAAAALGISAATE
;
A
#
# COMPACT_ATOMS: atom_id res chain seq x y z
N MET A 1 4.49 -21.60 39.63
CA MET A 1 4.98 -20.61 38.64
C MET A 1 3.78 -19.98 37.98
N ASN A 2 3.41 -18.77 38.40
CA ASN A 2 2.27 -18.06 37.83
C ASN A 2 2.67 -17.51 36.46
N THR A 3 2.11 -18.08 35.40
CA THR A 3 2.16 -17.52 34.05
C THR A 3 1.33 -16.24 34.06
N VAL A 4 2.00 -15.10 34.27
CA VAL A 4 1.40 -13.78 34.01
C VAL A 4 1.02 -13.78 32.53
N ALA A 5 -0.27 -13.83 32.24
CA ALA A 5 -0.77 -13.63 30.88
C ALA A 5 -0.25 -12.27 30.41
N GLN A 6 0.65 -12.28 29.43
CA GLN A 6 1.13 -11.06 28.78
C GLN A 6 -0.10 -10.23 28.39
N PRO A 7 -0.20 -8.96 28.79
CA PRO A 7 -1.33 -8.12 28.39
C PRO A 7 -1.42 -8.14 26.87
N ASN A 8 -2.63 -8.28 26.33
CA ASN A 8 -2.88 -8.24 24.88
C ASN A 8 -2.18 -7.01 24.30
N SER A 9 -1.04 -7.20 23.63
CA SER A 9 -0.09 -6.14 23.28
C SER A 9 -0.58 -5.19 22.18
N ARG A 10 -1.86 -5.31 21.81
CA ARG A 10 -2.60 -4.43 20.89
C ARG A 10 -3.94 -3.93 21.48
N ALA A 11 -4.09 -3.91 22.81
CA ALA A 11 -5.29 -3.38 23.46
C ALA A 11 -5.57 -1.91 23.10
N TYR A 12 -4.55 -1.15 22.71
CA TYR A 12 -4.65 0.24 22.27
C TYR A 12 -5.26 0.41 20.86
N LEU A 13 -5.36 -0.67 20.06
CA LEU A 13 -5.92 -0.56 18.72
C LEU A 13 -7.41 -0.21 18.81
N THR A 14 -7.75 0.93 18.23
CA THR A 14 -9.12 1.41 18.11
C THR A 14 -10.02 0.41 17.38
N ASN A 15 -11.29 0.38 17.79
CA ASN A 15 -12.35 -0.33 17.05
C ASN A 15 -13.00 0.56 15.97
N ASP A 16 -12.67 1.86 15.94
CA ASP A 16 -13.11 2.78 14.90
C ASP A 16 -12.33 2.50 13.61
N HIS A 17 -13.05 2.10 12.55
CA HIS A 17 -12.46 1.75 11.27
C HIS A 17 -11.78 2.92 10.56
N GLN A 18 -12.25 4.16 10.77
CA GLN A 18 -11.64 5.35 10.17
C GLN A 18 -10.32 5.67 10.87
N LEU A 19 -10.30 5.66 12.20
CA LEU A 19 -9.08 5.87 12.97
C LEU A 19 -8.05 4.75 12.75
N LEU A 20 -8.50 3.50 12.60
CA LEU A 20 -7.62 2.39 12.24
C LEU A 20 -7.01 2.57 10.84
N GLY A 21 -7.80 3.04 9.88
CA GLY A 21 -7.32 3.42 8.54
C GLY A 21 -6.26 4.51 8.61
N ALA A 22 -6.53 5.59 9.36
CA ALA A 22 -5.58 6.68 9.57
C ALA A 22 -4.27 6.18 10.21
N ALA A 23 -4.36 5.32 11.22
CA ALA A 23 -3.18 4.72 11.86
C ALA A 23 -2.31 3.92 10.86
N GLY A 24 -2.94 3.18 9.93
CA GLY A 24 -2.22 2.50 8.87
C GLY A 24 -1.56 3.46 7.88
N THR A 25 -2.23 4.56 7.51
CA THR A 25 -1.64 5.61 6.68
C THR A 25 -0.42 6.22 7.34
N TYR A 26 -0.52 6.59 8.62
CA TYR A 26 0.61 7.15 9.38
C TYR A 26 1.77 6.17 9.52
N PHE A 27 1.48 4.89 9.75
CA PHE A 27 2.50 3.84 9.76
C PHE A 27 3.26 3.76 8.41
N VAL A 28 2.54 3.76 7.29
CA VAL A 28 3.17 3.72 5.97
C VAL A 28 4.01 4.98 5.72
N MET A 29 3.50 6.16 6.08
CA MET A 29 4.26 7.41 5.98
C MET A 29 5.53 7.39 6.84
N SER A 30 5.47 6.85 8.06
CA SER A 30 6.67 6.73 8.92
C SER A 30 7.69 5.76 8.33
N GLU A 31 7.24 4.63 7.78
CA GLU A 31 8.13 3.66 7.12
C GLU A 31 8.84 4.30 5.91
N LEU A 32 8.13 5.07 5.10
CA LEU A 32 8.70 5.77 3.94
C LEU A 32 9.68 6.87 4.36
N SER A 33 9.31 7.67 5.36
CA SER A 33 10.15 8.77 5.86
C SER A 33 11.45 8.24 6.47
N ALA A 34 11.37 7.14 7.23
CA ALA A 34 12.55 6.46 7.78
C ALA A 34 13.49 5.90 6.70
N ARG A 35 13.01 5.72 5.47
CA ARG A 35 13.77 5.26 4.30
C ARG A 35 14.27 6.40 3.41
N GLY A 36 14.11 7.66 3.85
CA GLY A 36 14.62 8.84 3.14
C GLY A 36 13.69 9.40 2.06
N TYR A 37 12.41 9.02 2.03
CA TYR A 37 11.43 9.58 1.10
C TYR A 37 10.58 10.67 1.74
N HIS A 38 10.17 11.65 0.94
CA HIS A 38 9.16 12.62 1.37
C HIS A 38 7.76 12.02 1.21
N ALA A 39 7.10 11.67 2.32
CA ALA A 39 5.74 11.16 2.30
C ALA A 39 4.75 12.21 2.83
N SER A 40 3.70 12.50 2.06
CA SER A 40 2.64 13.43 2.45
C SER A 40 1.27 12.77 2.37
N CYS A 41 0.44 12.97 3.40
CA CYS A 41 -0.96 12.53 3.37
C CYS A 41 -1.77 13.42 2.42
N MET A 42 -2.67 12.83 1.65
CA MET A 42 -3.60 13.56 0.80
C MET A 42 -4.91 13.85 1.55
N PHE A 43 -5.33 15.11 1.56
CA PHE A 43 -6.61 15.52 2.13
C PHE A 43 -7.70 15.59 1.05
N GLY A 44 -8.96 15.37 1.44
CA GLY A 44 -10.12 15.60 0.56
C GLY A 44 -10.54 14.43 -0.33
N ASN A 45 -10.27 13.18 0.06
CA ASN A 45 -10.65 11.97 -0.69
C ASN A 45 -10.12 11.97 -2.14
N ALA A 46 -8.86 12.36 -2.33
CA ALA A 46 -8.19 12.28 -3.63
C ALA A 46 -8.40 10.88 -4.23
N PRO A 47 -8.84 10.76 -5.50
CA PRO A 47 -9.15 9.46 -6.08
C PRO A 47 -7.96 8.51 -6.00
N HIS A 48 -8.11 7.40 -5.27
CA HIS A 48 -7.12 6.33 -5.14
C HIS A 48 -5.82 6.68 -4.41
N VAL A 49 -5.65 7.91 -3.91
CA VAL A 49 -4.37 8.35 -3.31
C VAL A 49 -4.60 8.73 -1.86
N ASP A 50 -3.98 7.98 -0.95
CA ASP A 50 -3.95 8.29 0.47
C ASP A 50 -2.63 9.00 0.84
N ILE A 51 -1.54 8.65 0.14
CA ILE A 51 -0.19 9.20 0.33
C ILE A 51 0.43 9.54 -1.03
N LEU A 52 1.00 10.73 -1.16
CA LEU A 52 1.94 11.09 -2.22
C LEU A 52 3.36 10.91 -1.67
N VAL A 53 4.20 10.18 -2.39
CA VAL A 53 5.58 9.90 -1.99
C VAL A 53 6.53 10.43 -3.03
N SER A 54 7.50 11.23 -2.62
CA SER A 54 8.54 11.77 -3.49
C SER A 54 9.93 11.24 -3.13
N SER A 55 10.80 11.19 -4.13
CA SER A 55 12.24 10.96 -3.93
C SER A 55 12.83 12.00 -2.97
N SER A 56 14.00 11.71 -2.40
CA SER A 56 14.69 12.60 -1.44
C SER A 56 15.04 13.97 -2.02
N ASP A 57 15.25 14.05 -3.34
CA ASP A 57 15.47 15.30 -4.10
C ASP A 57 14.17 15.95 -4.59
N GLY A 58 13.01 15.31 -4.38
CA GLY A 58 11.70 15.76 -4.83
C GLY A 58 11.45 15.63 -6.34
N ALA A 59 12.40 15.10 -7.13
CA ALA A 59 12.31 15.08 -8.59
C ALA A 59 11.24 14.12 -9.13
N ARG A 60 10.88 13.08 -8.38
CA ARG A 60 9.89 12.07 -8.77
C ARG A 60 8.89 11.85 -7.67
N SER A 61 7.66 11.55 -8.05
CA SER A 61 6.60 11.20 -7.12
C SER A 61 5.77 10.02 -7.62
N ILE A 62 5.32 9.20 -6.68
CA ILE A 62 4.38 8.10 -6.90
C ILE A 62 3.20 8.22 -5.93
N ALA A 63 2.11 7.55 -6.27
CA ALA A 63 0.91 7.51 -5.45
C ALA A 63 0.84 6.19 -4.66
N ILE A 64 0.37 6.27 -3.41
CA ILE A 64 0.10 5.10 -2.59
C ILE A 64 -1.33 5.17 -2.06
N GLN A 65 -2.04 4.07 -2.19
CA GLN A 65 -3.26 3.78 -1.46
C GLN A 65 -2.95 2.87 -0.27
N VAL A 66 -3.56 3.11 0.88
CA VAL A 66 -3.39 2.28 2.08
C VAL A 66 -4.67 1.51 2.37
N LYS A 67 -4.53 0.23 2.71
CA LYS A 67 -5.63 -0.63 3.16
C LYS A 67 -5.25 -1.32 4.45
N THR A 68 -5.96 -0.98 5.52
CA THR A 68 -5.60 -1.40 6.88
C THR A 68 -6.63 -2.34 7.47
N THR A 69 -6.14 -3.31 8.23
CA THR A 69 -6.94 -4.16 9.10
C THR A 69 -6.11 -4.51 10.34
N ALA A 70 -6.77 -5.00 11.38
CA ALA A 70 -6.10 -5.56 12.55
C ALA A 70 -6.14 -7.10 12.54
N LEU A 71 -6.83 -7.71 11.57
CA LEU A 71 -7.03 -9.15 11.47
C LEU A 71 -7.08 -9.55 10.00
N ALA A 72 -5.97 -9.48 9.27
CA ALA A 72 -5.95 -9.94 7.87
C ALA A 72 -5.91 -11.47 7.78
N LYS A 73 -5.11 -12.08 8.65
CA LYS A 73 -4.82 -13.52 8.65
C LYS A 73 -6.07 -14.35 8.93
N ARG A 74 -6.36 -15.34 8.08
CA ARG A 74 -7.41 -16.36 8.24
C ARG A 74 -6.75 -17.71 8.40
N TRP A 75 -7.11 -18.37 9.48
CA TRP A 75 -6.51 -19.63 9.88
C TRP A 75 -7.57 -20.72 9.86
N THR A 76 -7.21 -21.88 9.31
CA THR A 76 -8.06 -23.07 9.36
C THR A 76 -7.37 -24.13 10.21
N ARG A 77 -8.16 -24.87 10.99
CA ARG A 77 -7.69 -26.03 11.75
C ARG A 77 -8.64 -27.19 11.48
N LYS A 78 -8.17 -28.23 10.80
CA LYS A 78 -8.87 -29.52 10.76
C LYS A 78 -8.59 -30.29 12.04
N ARG A 79 -9.46 -31.24 12.37
CA ARG A 79 -9.34 -32.06 13.59
C ARG A 79 -7.98 -32.80 13.56
N LYS A 80 -7.21 -32.68 14.65
CA LYS A 80 -5.83 -33.22 14.81
C LYS A 80 -4.72 -32.58 13.95
N GLU A 81 -4.98 -31.50 13.21
CA GLU A 81 -3.94 -30.79 12.45
C GLU A 81 -3.45 -29.51 13.15
N VAL A 82 -2.24 -29.08 12.77
CA VAL A 82 -1.67 -27.79 13.14
C VAL A 82 -2.46 -26.68 12.45
N LYS A 83 -2.69 -25.57 13.17
CA LYS A 83 -3.37 -24.38 12.64
C LYS A 83 -2.57 -23.84 11.44
N LYS A 84 -3.19 -23.79 10.26
CA LYS A 84 -2.54 -23.34 9.01
C LYS A 84 -3.12 -22.01 8.56
N LEU A 85 -2.26 -21.07 8.17
CA LEU A 85 -2.67 -19.83 7.51
C LEU A 85 -3.14 -20.18 6.10
N THR A 86 -4.40 -19.90 5.80
CA THR A 86 -5.01 -20.26 4.50
C THR A 86 -5.22 -19.04 3.61
N GLN A 87 -5.47 -17.88 4.21
CA GLN A 87 -5.80 -16.68 3.45
C GLN A 87 -5.46 -15.42 4.23
N LEU A 88 -5.24 -14.32 3.51
CA LEU A 88 -5.27 -12.96 4.02
C LEU A 88 -6.42 -12.19 3.40
N GLN A 89 -6.96 -11.23 4.16
CA GLN A 89 -8.17 -10.50 3.81
C GLN A 89 -8.08 -9.01 4.14
N TRP A 90 -8.35 -8.18 3.13
CA TRP A 90 -8.52 -6.73 3.31
C TRP A 90 -9.76 -6.24 2.56
N TYR A 91 -10.42 -5.22 3.09
CA TYR A 91 -11.39 -4.48 2.31
C TYR A 91 -10.69 -3.78 1.16
N LEU A 92 -11.21 -3.98 -0.05
CA LEU A 92 -10.65 -3.40 -1.27
C LEU A 92 -11.83 -2.96 -2.13
N GLY A 93 -12.12 -1.66 -2.15
CA GLY A 93 -13.23 -1.14 -2.96
C GLY A 93 -13.00 -1.35 -4.46
N ARG A 94 -14.08 -1.42 -5.23
CA ARG A 94 -14.04 -1.63 -6.70
C ARG A 94 -13.12 -0.67 -7.44
N LYS A 95 -13.16 0.60 -7.07
CA LYS A 95 -12.27 1.65 -7.63
C LYS A 95 -10.80 1.28 -7.43
N ALA A 96 -10.41 0.86 -6.23
CA ALA A 96 -9.05 0.43 -5.93
C ALA A 96 -8.66 -0.84 -6.70
N ALA A 97 -9.55 -1.84 -6.74
CA ALA A 97 -9.32 -3.10 -7.44
C ALA A 97 -9.17 -2.93 -8.97
N LYS A 98 -9.84 -1.92 -9.56
CA LYS A 98 -9.77 -1.61 -11.00
C LYS A 98 -8.67 -0.61 -11.36
N ALA A 99 -7.94 -0.08 -10.39
CA ALA A 99 -6.89 0.88 -10.66
C ALA A 99 -5.68 0.16 -11.28
N ASN A 100 -5.39 0.48 -12.54
CA ASN A 100 -4.21 -0.01 -13.26
C ASN A 100 -3.38 1.19 -13.72
N LEU A 101 -2.81 1.92 -12.76
CA LEU A 101 -2.12 3.19 -13.01
C LEU A 101 -0.61 3.00 -12.83
N LYS A 102 0.17 3.59 -13.73
CA LYS A 102 1.63 3.65 -13.59
C LYS A 102 1.98 4.44 -12.33
N GLY A 103 2.85 3.88 -11.49
CA GLY A 103 3.29 4.55 -10.27
C GLY A 103 2.23 4.61 -9.16
N LEU A 104 1.16 3.81 -9.24
CA LEU A 104 0.25 3.59 -8.12
C LEU A 104 0.58 2.27 -7.42
N PHE A 105 0.72 2.34 -6.11
CA PHE A 105 0.87 1.18 -5.24
C PHE A 105 -0.28 1.11 -4.24
N VAL A 106 -0.60 -0.10 -3.80
CA VAL A 106 -1.45 -0.32 -2.63
C VAL A 106 -0.60 -0.98 -1.55
N VAL A 107 -0.56 -0.36 -0.37
CA VAL A 107 0.09 -0.94 0.80
C VAL A 107 -0.97 -1.52 1.73
N PHE A 108 -0.98 -2.84 1.84
CA PHE A 108 -1.84 -3.57 2.77
C PHE A 108 -1.17 -3.66 4.13
N VAL A 109 -1.80 -3.14 5.18
CA VAL A 109 -1.30 -3.15 6.56
C VAL A 109 -2.17 -4.09 7.39
N ASP A 110 -1.55 -5.01 8.11
CA ASP A 110 -2.17 -5.84 9.14
C ASP A 110 -1.50 -5.56 10.49
N PHE A 111 -2.22 -4.97 11.43
CA PHE A 111 -1.73 -4.77 12.79
C PHE A 111 -1.77 -6.03 13.67
N ASP A 112 -2.24 -7.16 13.11
CA ASP A 112 -2.20 -8.50 13.70
C ASP A 112 -2.63 -8.58 15.17
N LYS A 113 -3.83 -8.09 15.49
CA LYS A 113 -4.44 -8.20 16.82
C LYS A 113 -4.71 -9.66 17.26
N GLY A 114 -4.58 -10.62 16.36
CA GLY A 114 -5.01 -12.02 16.57
C GLY A 114 -3.89 -12.98 16.95
N SER A 115 -2.62 -12.57 16.91
CA SER A 115 -1.49 -13.43 17.26
C SER A 115 -1.03 -13.20 18.71
N ALA A 116 -0.36 -14.21 19.28
CA ALA A 116 0.18 -14.13 20.64
C ALA A 116 1.35 -13.13 20.77
N SER A 117 2.01 -12.82 19.64
CA SER A 117 3.06 -11.82 19.51
C SER A 117 2.75 -10.93 18.31
N PRO A 118 1.84 -9.94 18.48
CA PRO A 118 1.26 -9.15 17.40
C PRO A 118 2.27 -8.21 16.73
N LEU A 119 2.62 -8.54 15.48
CA LEU A 119 3.53 -7.75 14.64
C LEU A 119 2.76 -7.03 13.54
N THR A 120 3.19 -5.81 13.21
CA THR A 120 2.61 -5.09 12.08
C THR A 120 3.23 -5.65 10.80
N ASP A 121 2.42 -6.34 10.01
CA ASP A 121 2.81 -6.79 8.68
C ASP A 121 2.36 -5.75 7.66
N CYS A 122 3.19 -5.50 6.65
CA CYS A 122 2.81 -4.69 5.50
C CYS A 122 3.20 -5.37 4.19
N TYR A 123 2.38 -5.18 3.16
CA TYR A 123 2.61 -5.70 1.82
C TYR A 123 2.53 -4.56 0.81
N VAL A 124 3.64 -4.31 0.12
CA VAL A 124 3.77 -3.22 -0.86
C VAL A 124 3.50 -3.80 -2.24
N VAL A 125 2.35 -3.48 -2.83
CA VAL A 125 1.86 -4.17 -4.04
C VAL A 125 1.60 -3.16 -5.17
N PRO A 126 2.17 -3.34 -6.37
CA PRO A 126 1.83 -2.51 -7.53
C PRO A 126 0.34 -2.63 -7.89
N SER A 127 -0.30 -1.54 -8.32
CA SER A 127 -1.72 -1.59 -8.69
C SER A 127 -2.00 -2.52 -9.88
N SER A 128 -1.02 -2.70 -10.78
CA SER A 128 -1.11 -3.62 -11.92
C SER A 128 -1.31 -5.08 -11.48
N PHE A 129 -0.58 -5.54 -10.47
CA PHE A 129 -0.80 -6.87 -9.90
C PHE A 129 -2.21 -7.01 -9.33
N ILE A 130 -2.68 -6.00 -8.60
CA ILE A 130 -4.01 -6.01 -7.99
C ILE A 130 -5.08 -6.05 -9.06
N TYR A 131 -4.96 -5.23 -10.10
CA TYR A 131 -5.86 -5.23 -11.25
C TYR A 131 -5.93 -6.63 -11.89
N GLU A 132 -4.78 -7.21 -12.24
CA GLU A 132 -4.71 -8.53 -12.85
C GLU A 132 -5.27 -9.64 -11.95
N PHE A 133 -5.01 -9.55 -10.65
CA PHE A 133 -5.53 -10.49 -9.66
C PHE A 133 -7.05 -10.37 -9.47
N CYS A 134 -7.59 -9.14 -9.56
CA CYS A 134 -9.00 -8.86 -9.28
C CYS A 134 -9.90 -8.96 -10.50
N LYS A 135 -9.38 -8.75 -11.72
CA LYS A 135 -10.18 -8.56 -12.94
C LYS A 135 -11.25 -9.64 -13.17
N SER A 136 -10.90 -10.91 -12.92
CA SER A 136 -11.79 -12.04 -13.20
C SER A 136 -13.03 -12.10 -12.33
N TRP A 137 -12.99 -11.54 -11.12
CA TRP A 137 -14.12 -11.61 -10.18
C TRP A 137 -14.68 -10.23 -9.83
N ILE A 138 -13.94 -9.15 -10.07
CA ILE A 138 -14.41 -7.79 -9.82
C ILE A 138 -15.47 -7.36 -10.83
N ASP A 139 -15.39 -7.87 -12.07
CA ASP A 139 -16.34 -7.55 -13.14
C ASP A 139 -17.66 -8.29 -12.97
N ASP A 140 -17.63 -9.51 -12.40
CA ASP A 140 -18.82 -10.31 -12.10
C ASP A 140 -19.47 -9.95 -10.75
N SER A 141 -18.80 -9.12 -9.94
CA SER A 141 -19.30 -8.76 -8.62
C SER A 141 -20.40 -7.69 -8.68
N ASP A 142 -21.51 -7.91 -7.97
CA ASP A 142 -22.59 -6.92 -7.80
C ASP A 142 -22.01 -5.56 -7.37
N LYS A 143 -22.29 -4.52 -8.18
CA LYS A 143 -21.83 -3.14 -8.04
C LYS A 143 -22.15 -2.50 -6.68
N ASN A 144 -23.12 -3.03 -5.95
CA ASN A 144 -23.51 -2.54 -4.62
C ASN A 144 -22.87 -3.33 -3.45
N LYS A 145 -22.21 -4.46 -3.72
CA LYS A 145 -21.63 -5.31 -2.67
C LYS A 145 -20.24 -4.84 -2.26
N MET A 146 -19.97 -4.75 -0.96
CA MET A 146 -18.60 -4.53 -0.48
C MET A 146 -17.67 -5.63 -0.98
N VAL A 147 -16.56 -5.21 -1.56
CA VAL A 147 -15.54 -6.11 -2.10
C VAL A 147 -14.40 -6.27 -1.10
N ARG A 148 -13.93 -7.51 -0.97
CA ARG A 148 -12.82 -7.89 -0.10
C ARG A 148 -11.80 -8.66 -0.91
N LEU A 149 -10.53 -8.23 -0.84
CA LEU A 149 -9.42 -8.98 -1.41
C LEU A 149 -9.24 -10.27 -0.61
N HIS A 150 -9.30 -11.39 -1.30
CA HIS A 150 -9.03 -12.71 -0.75
C HIS A 150 -7.79 -13.26 -1.45
N ILE A 151 -6.66 -13.35 -0.74
CA ILE A 151 -5.39 -13.76 -1.34
C ILE A 151 -4.70 -14.81 -0.48
N SER A 152 -4.09 -15.81 -1.10
CA SER A 152 -3.34 -16.84 -0.36
C SER A 152 -2.00 -16.26 0.12
N PRO A 153 -1.43 -16.79 1.23
CA PRO A 153 -0.12 -16.37 1.70
C PRO A 153 0.95 -16.47 0.62
N ALA A 154 0.99 -17.57 -0.13
CA ALA A 154 1.99 -17.81 -1.17
C ALA A 154 1.98 -16.75 -2.28
N GLN A 155 0.81 -16.20 -2.62
CA GLN A 155 0.67 -15.20 -3.69
C GLN A 155 1.15 -13.80 -3.26
N ILE A 156 0.97 -13.44 -1.99
CA ILE A 156 1.28 -12.10 -1.48
C ILE A 156 2.64 -12.01 -0.77
N GLU A 157 3.24 -13.15 -0.38
CA GLU A 157 4.45 -13.17 0.44
C GLU A 157 5.62 -12.39 -0.16
N GLN A 158 5.79 -12.46 -1.48
CA GLN A 158 6.82 -11.70 -2.22
C GLN A 158 6.72 -10.17 -2.04
N TYR A 159 5.54 -9.66 -1.64
CA TYR A 159 5.30 -8.25 -1.42
C TYR A 159 5.46 -7.83 0.05
N ARG A 160 5.67 -8.77 0.97
CA ARG A 160 5.83 -8.47 2.40
C ARG A 160 7.05 -7.60 2.61
N GLY A 161 6.86 -6.39 3.14
CA GLY A 161 7.95 -5.44 3.38
C GLY A 161 8.74 -5.05 2.13
N ALA A 162 8.18 -5.23 0.92
CA ALA A 162 8.85 -5.02 -0.36
C ALA A 162 8.98 -3.53 -0.74
N TRP A 163 9.50 -2.71 0.17
CA TRP A 163 9.71 -1.27 0.00
C TRP A 163 10.68 -0.93 -1.14
N ASP A 164 11.51 -1.90 -1.53
CA ASP A 164 12.39 -1.82 -2.69
C ASP A 164 11.64 -1.55 -4.00
N LEU A 165 10.37 -1.97 -4.11
CA LEU A 165 9.54 -1.65 -5.28
C LEU A 165 9.24 -0.15 -5.38
N ILE A 166 9.10 0.53 -4.24
CA ILE A 166 8.91 2.00 -4.18
C ILE A 166 10.21 2.69 -4.58
N ARG A 167 11.35 2.24 -4.05
CA ARG A 167 12.67 2.72 -4.44
C ARG A 167 12.84 2.62 -5.95
N ASP A 168 12.57 1.45 -6.51
CA ASP A 168 12.78 1.19 -7.92
C ASP A 168 11.83 2.00 -8.82
N ALA A 169 10.58 2.23 -8.37
CA ALA A 169 9.64 3.10 -9.06
C ALA A 169 10.02 4.60 -9.01
N LEU A 170 10.80 5.00 -8.01
CA LEU A 170 11.33 6.36 -7.86
C LEU A 170 12.71 6.54 -8.50
N LYS A 171 13.30 5.50 -9.11
CA LYS A 171 14.56 5.60 -9.85
C LYS A 171 14.40 6.38 -11.15
N GLU A 172 15.49 7.03 -11.53
CA GLU A 172 15.57 7.96 -12.63
C GLU A 172 15.31 7.31 -13.99
N THR A 173 14.52 7.98 -14.82
CA THR A 173 14.54 7.87 -16.28
C THR A 173 14.59 9.31 -16.79
N GLU A 174 15.77 9.74 -17.27
CA GLU A 174 16.12 11.00 -17.97
C GLU A 174 15.20 12.24 -17.68
N PRO A 175 15.68 13.29 -17.02
CA PRO A 175 14.88 14.48 -16.75
C PRO A 175 14.56 15.32 -18.01
N ASN A 176 13.29 15.76 -18.12
CA ASN A 176 12.82 16.90 -18.92
C ASN A 176 13.18 16.98 -20.41
N GLN A 177 13.64 15.91 -21.05
CA GLN A 177 13.89 15.89 -22.50
C GLN A 177 12.65 16.31 -23.31
N VAL A 178 11.45 16.00 -22.78
CA VAL A 178 10.15 16.26 -23.43
C VAL A 178 9.59 17.66 -23.10
N LEU A 179 10.13 18.36 -22.10
CA LEU A 179 9.65 19.68 -21.67
C LEU A 179 10.48 20.84 -22.25
N GLN A 180 11.46 20.56 -23.10
CA GLN A 180 12.14 21.64 -23.83
C GLN A 180 11.15 22.27 -24.80
N PRO A 181 10.93 23.60 -24.72
CA PRO A 181 10.19 24.30 -25.76
C PRO A 181 10.89 24.05 -27.10
N ALA A 182 10.14 23.95 -28.20
CA ALA A 182 10.74 23.97 -29.52
C ALA A 182 11.64 25.22 -29.61
N ALA A 183 12.90 25.06 -30.03
CA ALA A 183 13.93 26.10 -30.01
C ALA A 183 13.50 27.44 -30.68
N ALA A 184 12.47 27.41 -31.53
CA ALA A 184 11.86 28.59 -32.14
C ALA A 184 11.18 29.57 -31.15
N ALA A 185 10.85 29.16 -29.91
CA ALA A 185 10.14 30.00 -28.96
C ALA A 185 11.03 30.85 -28.04
N LEU A 186 12.35 30.61 -28.02
CA LEU A 186 13.22 31.22 -27.00
C LEU A 186 13.94 32.50 -27.45
N GLY A 187 14.04 32.83 -28.74
CA GLY A 187 14.57 34.12 -29.18
C GLY A 187 15.96 34.49 -28.60
N ILE A 188 16.71 33.54 -28.05
CA ILE A 188 18.04 33.80 -27.50
C ILE A 188 18.98 33.80 -28.70
N SER A 189 19.12 34.99 -29.30
CA SER A 189 20.27 35.32 -30.12
C SER A 189 21.50 35.01 -29.27
N ALA A 190 22.36 34.12 -29.76
CA ALA A 190 23.72 34.02 -29.22
C ALA A 190 24.32 35.43 -29.28
N ALA A 191 24.60 36.01 -28.11
CA ALA A 191 25.43 37.19 -28.02
C ALA A 191 26.83 36.76 -28.46
N THR A 192 27.19 37.13 -29.68
CA THR A 192 28.58 37.24 -30.10
C THR A 192 29.19 38.43 -29.37
N GLU A 193 30.07 38.16 -28.41
CA GLU A 193 31.26 38.96 -28.08
C GLU A 193 32.38 38.01 -27.64
#